data_AF-A0A9X0JB18-F1
#
_entry.id   AF-A0A9X0JB18-F1
#
_cell.length_a   1.000
_cell.length_b   1.000
_cell.length_c   1.000
_cell.angle_alpha   90.00
_cell.angle_beta   90.00
_cell.angle_gamma   90.00
#
_symmetry.space_group_name_H-M   'P 1'
#
loop_
_entity.id
_entity.type
_entity.pdbx_description
1 polymer ?
#
loop_
_entity_poly.entity_id
_entity_poly.type
_entity_poly.pdbx_seq_one_letter_code
_entity_poly.pdbx_strand_id
1 'polypeptide(L)'
;MLTNEAYKPINCDDYDNLELACQKNWTLSLELKNGDQLKAKAVDMVSRKNVEYLAVDLSGETREVRLDHIASFTHPELGTVVVSEDE
;
A
#
# COMPACT_ATOMS: atom_id res chain seq x y z
N MET A 1 -19.58 -17.91 18.78
CA MET A 1 -19.70 -16.46 18.57
C MET A 1 -18.28 -15.93 18.47
N LEU A 2 -17.76 -15.82 17.24
CA LEU A 2 -16.44 -15.26 16.96
C LEU A 2 -16.70 -13.91 16.29
N THR A 3 -16.66 -12.87 17.09
CA THR A 3 -16.51 -11.48 16.63
C THR A 3 -15.12 -11.36 16.02
N ASN A 4 -15.00 -11.67 14.74
CA ASN A 4 -13.84 -11.26 13.95
C ASN A 4 -14.42 -10.27 12.94
N GLU A 5 -14.27 -8.98 13.24
CA GLU A 5 -14.53 -7.90 12.28
C GLU A 5 -13.87 -8.32 10.97
N ALA A 6 -14.72 -8.64 9.99
CA ALA A 6 -14.32 -9.29 8.77
C ALA A 6 -13.41 -8.32 8.03
N TYR A 7 -12.10 -8.58 8.12
CA TYR A 7 -11.10 -7.98 7.28
C TYR A 7 -11.59 -8.15 5.84
N LYS A 8 -11.97 -7.01 5.23
CA LYS A 8 -12.44 -6.97 3.87
C LYS A 8 -11.22 -7.01 2.96
N PRO A 9 -11.07 -8.04 2.12
CA PRO A 9 -9.94 -8.13 1.23
C PRO A 9 -9.95 -6.91 0.30
N ILE A 10 -8.82 -6.20 0.23
CA ILE A 10 -8.55 -5.25 -0.85
C ILE A 10 -8.77 -5.99 -2.18
N ASN A 11 -9.39 -5.31 -3.15
CA ASN A 11 -9.75 -5.88 -4.44
C ASN A 11 -8.56 -6.63 -5.08
N CYS A 12 -8.76 -7.90 -5.39
CA CYS A 12 -7.71 -8.82 -5.88
C CYS A 12 -7.14 -8.38 -7.25
N ASP A 13 -7.87 -7.54 -8.00
CA ASP A 13 -7.45 -6.99 -9.31
C ASP A 13 -6.42 -5.85 -9.16
N ASP A 14 -6.49 -5.07 -8.07
CA ASP A 14 -5.54 -3.99 -7.76
C ASP A 14 -4.30 -4.49 -6.99
N TYR A 15 -4.42 -5.66 -6.35
CA TYR A 15 -3.37 -6.28 -5.55
C TYR A 15 -2.24 -6.88 -6.39
N ASP A 16 -2.53 -7.38 -7.60
CA ASP A 16 -1.52 -7.89 -8.54
C ASP A 16 -0.52 -6.78 -8.93
N ASN A 17 -1.01 -5.55 -9.11
CA ASN A 17 -0.20 -4.37 -9.42
C ASN A 17 0.68 -3.93 -8.23
N LEU A 18 0.16 -4.05 -7.00
CA LEU A 18 0.91 -3.82 -5.76
C LEU A 18 2.00 -4.86 -5.55
N GLU A 19 1.67 -6.13 -5.76
CA GLU A 19 2.60 -7.25 -5.64
C GLU A 19 3.71 -7.16 -6.71
N LEU A 20 3.36 -6.76 -7.95
CA LEU A 20 4.31 -6.49 -9.02
C LEU A 20 5.22 -5.29 -8.72
N ALA A 21 4.64 -4.18 -8.21
CA ALA A 21 5.40 -3.01 -7.80
C ALA A 21 6.37 -3.35 -6.65
N CYS A 22 5.96 -4.24 -5.75
CA CYS A 22 6.81 -4.76 -4.68
C CYS A 22 7.93 -5.66 -5.23
N GLN A 23 7.62 -6.61 -6.12
CA GLN A 23 8.62 -7.48 -6.77
C GLN A 23 9.65 -6.71 -7.59
N LYS A 24 9.23 -5.67 -8.31
CA LYS A 24 10.11 -4.83 -9.14
C LYS A 24 10.81 -3.73 -8.35
N ASN A 25 10.47 -3.61 -7.07
CA ASN A 25 10.81 -2.50 -6.20
C ASN A 25 10.60 -1.13 -6.89
N TRP A 26 9.39 -0.86 -7.34
CA TRP A 26 9.08 0.37 -8.05
C TRP A 26 8.95 1.58 -7.12
N THR A 27 9.38 2.74 -7.59
CA THR A 27 9.13 4.02 -6.91
C THR A 27 7.68 4.43 -7.13
N LEU A 28 6.91 4.41 -6.05
CA LEU A 28 5.51 4.80 -6.00
C LEU A 28 5.39 6.13 -5.26
N SER A 29 4.52 7.01 -5.75
CA SER A 29 4.13 8.23 -5.02
C SER A 29 2.94 7.88 -4.15
N LEU A 30 3.16 7.66 -2.86
CA LEU A 30 2.13 7.36 -1.88
C LEU A 30 1.47 8.66 -1.45
N GLU A 31 0.16 8.73 -1.52
CA GLU A 31 -0.68 9.80 -0.98
C GLU A 31 -1.39 9.26 0.26
N LEU A 32 -1.18 9.91 1.40
CA LEU A 32 -1.84 9.59 2.66
C LEU A 32 -3.22 10.25 2.70
N LYS A 33 -4.16 9.64 3.42
CA LYS A 33 -5.50 10.22 3.70
C LYS A 33 -5.44 11.60 4.36
N ASN A 34 -4.31 11.96 4.97
CA ASN A 34 -4.05 13.29 5.54
C ASN A 34 -3.69 14.36 4.49
N GLY A 35 -3.60 14.00 3.20
CA GLY A 35 -3.17 14.88 2.11
C GLY A 35 -1.65 14.99 1.94
N ASP A 36 -0.88 14.21 2.71
CA ASP A 36 0.58 14.17 2.61
C ASP A 36 1.01 13.20 1.51
N GLN A 37 1.89 13.63 0.62
CA GLN A 37 2.39 12.81 -0.48
C GLN A 37 3.88 12.56 -0.34
N LEU A 38 4.29 11.29 -0.36
CA LEU A 38 5.69 10.90 -0.29
C LEU A 38 6.06 9.92 -1.40
N LYS A 39 7.20 10.14 -2.04
CA LYS A 39 7.72 9.27 -3.10
C LYS A 39 8.71 8.29 -2.52
N ALA A 40 8.34 7.02 -2.47
CA ALA A 40 9.20 5.99 -1.90
C ALA A 40 9.15 4.72 -2.76
N LYS A 41 10.23 3.95 -2.72
CA LYS A 41 10.38 2.71 -3.46
C LYS A 41 9.70 1.58 -2.70
N ALA A 42 8.66 0.95 -3.24
CA ALA A 42 8.12 -0.27 -2.63
C ALA A 42 9.24 -1.31 -2.51
N VAL A 43 9.50 -1.81 -1.32
CA VAL A 43 10.55 -2.80 -1.06
C VAL A 43 9.92 -4.14 -0.78
N ASP A 44 9.00 -4.16 0.18
CA ASP A 44 8.39 -5.37 0.69
C ASP A 44 6.97 -5.07 1.22
N MET A 45 6.13 -6.10 1.36
CA MET A 45 4.83 -5.95 1.99
C MET A 45 4.81 -6.70 3.32
N VAL A 46 4.47 -5.98 4.38
CA VAL A 46 4.55 -6.43 5.76
C VAL A 46 3.15 -6.55 6.34
N SER A 47 2.67 -7.77 6.56
CA SER A 47 1.40 -8.03 7.25
C SER A 47 1.62 -8.20 8.76
N ARG A 48 0.97 -7.39 9.60
CA ARG A 48 1.01 -7.49 11.06
C ARG A 48 -0.39 -7.46 11.66
N LYS A 49 -0.76 -8.49 12.42
CA LYS A 49 -2.04 -8.56 13.18
C LYS A 49 -3.29 -8.24 12.31
N ASN A 50 -3.37 -8.78 11.09
CA ASN A 50 -4.43 -8.50 10.11
C ASN A 50 -4.46 -7.05 9.58
N VAL A 51 -3.35 -6.32 9.71
CA VAL A 51 -3.15 -5.00 9.10
C VAL A 51 -1.96 -5.10 8.16
N GLU A 52 -2.10 -4.54 6.97
CA GLU A 52 -1.04 -4.53 5.96
C GLU A 52 -0.28 -3.21 6.00
N TYR A 53 1.04 -3.33 5.87
CA TYR A 53 2.00 -2.26 5.82
C TYR A 53 2.83 -2.43 4.55
N LEU A 54 2.97 -1.36 3.77
CA LEU A 54 3.89 -1.32 2.65
C LEU A 54 5.24 -0.84 3.19
N ALA A 55 6.26 -1.68 3.15
CA ALA A 55 7.62 -1.27 3.43
C ALA A 55 8.17 -0.57 2.19
N VAL A 56 8.50 0.71 2.33
CA VAL A 56 9.02 1.53 1.25
C VAL A 56 10.37 2.14 1.62
N ASP A 57 11.31 2.16 0.70
CA ASP A 57 12.60 2.85 0.85
C ASP A 57 12.45 4.30 0.40
N LEU A 58 12.64 5.20 1.35
CA LEU A 58 12.67 6.63 1.13
C LEU A 58 14.10 7.10 1.33
N SER A 59 14.81 7.38 0.24
CA SER A 59 16.20 7.88 0.29
C SER A 59 17.17 6.99 1.10
N GLY A 60 17.01 5.66 1.04
CA GLY A 60 17.84 4.71 1.79
C GLY A 60 17.34 4.39 3.22
N GLU A 61 16.21 4.97 3.64
CA GLU A 61 15.53 4.60 4.87
C GLU A 61 14.28 3.79 4.56
N THR A 62 14.24 2.54 5.04
CA THR A 62 13.04 1.71 4.98
C THR A 62 12.01 2.23 5.97
N ARG A 63 10.84 2.62 5.45
CA ARG A 63 9.70 3.10 6.21
C ARG A 63 8.51 2.20 5.96
N GLU A 64 7.85 1.79 7.02
CA GLU A 64 6.62 1.01 6.95
C GLU A 64 5.41 1.96 6.94
N VAL A 65 4.62 1.93 5.88
CA VAL A 65 3.43 2.77 5.71
C VAL A 65 2.20 1.87 5.75
N ARG A 66 1.24 2.15 6.63
CA ARG A 66 -0.01 1.39 6.73
C ARG A 66 -0.86 1.60 5.48
N LEU A 67 -1.31 0.53 4.83
CA LEU A 67 -2.21 0.62 3.68
C LEU A 67 -3.51 1.36 4.01
N ASP A 68 -4.06 1.10 5.19
CA ASP A 68 -5.23 1.81 5.74
C ASP A 68 -5.05 3.36 5.80
N HIS A 69 -3.83 3.86 5.94
CA HIS A 69 -3.56 5.31 5.93
C HIS A 69 -3.22 5.87 4.54
N ILE A 70 -2.98 5.01 3.56
CA ILE A 70 -2.75 5.41 2.17
C ILE A 70 -4.12 5.67 1.54
N ALA A 71 -4.29 6.86 0.98
CA ALA A 71 -5.45 7.19 0.16
C ALA A 71 -5.29 6.61 -1.25
N SER A 72 -4.14 6.87 -1.86
CA SER A 72 -3.82 6.39 -3.20
C SER A 72 -2.31 6.28 -3.37
N PHE A 73 -1.86 5.51 -4.33
CA PHE A 73 -0.48 5.58 -4.80
C PHE A 73 -0.45 5.76 -6.31
N THR A 74 0.55 6.48 -6.79
CA THR A 74 0.70 6.78 -8.23
C THR A 74 2.03 6.30 -8.75
N HIS A 75 2.01 5.60 -9.88
CA HIS A 75 3.18 5.10 -10.58
C HIS A 75 3.13 5.43 -12.07
N PRO A 76 4.25 5.79 -12.73
CA PRO A 76 4.28 6.07 -14.16
C PRO A 76 3.85 4.91 -15.08
N GLU A 77 4.10 3.64 -14.73
CA GLU A 77 3.65 2.49 -15.55
C GLU A 77 2.24 1.99 -15.19
N LEU A 78 1.82 2.06 -13.92
CA LEU A 78 0.53 1.53 -13.45
C LEU A 78 -0.59 2.58 -13.43
N GLY A 79 -0.24 3.87 -13.39
CA GLY A 79 -1.19 4.95 -13.14
C GLY A 79 -1.43 5.23 -11.65
N THR A 80 -2.53 5.90 -11.34
CA THR A 80 -2.98 6.17 -9.96
C THR A 80 -3.91 5.06 -9.51
N VAL A 81 -3.51 4.34 -8.48
CA VAL A 81 -4.27 3.26 -7.85
C VAL A 81 -4.75 3.75 -6.48
N VAL A 82 -6.04 3.68 -6.24
CA VAL A 82 -6.64 4.12 -4.97
C VAL A 82 -6.65 2.96 -3.99
N VAL A 83 -6.12 3.17 -2.79
CA VAL A 83 -6.15 2.17 -1.72
C VAL A 83 -7.37 2.49 -0.88
N SER A 84 -8.51 1.90 -1.22
CA SER A 84 -9.76 2.03 -0.46
C SER A 84 -10.17 0.69 0.14
N GLU A 85 -10.54 0.71 1.41
CA GLU A 85 -11.36 -0.35 2.00
C GLU A 85 -12.77 -0.21 1.43
N ASP A 86 -13.29 -1.23 0.75
CA ASP A 86 -14.69 -1.28 0.32
C ASP A 86 -15.62 -1.13 1.56
N GLU A 87 -16.45 -0.08 1.61
CA GLU A 87 -17.48 0.14 2.66
C GLU A 87 -18.51 -0.99 2.76
#